data_AF-A0A1C6EYN4-F1
#
_entry.id   AF-A0A1C6EYN4-F1
#
_cell.length_a   1.000
_cell.length_b   1.000
_cell.length_c   1.000
_cell.angle_alpha   90.00
_cell.angle_beta   90.00
_cell.angle_gamma   90.00
#
_symmetry.space_group_name_H-M   'P 1'
#
loop_
_entity.id
_entity.type
_entity.pdbx_description
1 polymer ?
#
loop_
_entity_poly.entity_id
_entity_poly.type
_entity_poly.pdbx_seq_one_letter_code
_entity_poly.pdbx_strand_id
1 'polypeptide(L)'
;MRTLSKVREFAGEASNALFNKQQAVTVTLRLLEMEANDPNNTPEESRILKTAISKAEFRYLDLTRTDTDTLLDSLGVARFTTQDIVSAVEDIIFNAQ
;
A
#
# COMPACT_ATOMS: atom_id res chain seq x y z
N MET A 1 -4.45 8.20 17.32
CA MET A 1 -4.14 7.19 16.27
C MET A 1 -5.17 7.37 15.18
N ARG A 2 -4.73 7.66 13.96
CA ARG A 2 -5.60 7.81 12.80
C ARG A 2 -6.27 6.47 12.50
N THR A 3 -7.59 6.48 12.30
CA THR A 3 -8.34 5.25 12.04
C THR A 3 -8.30 4.98 10.55
N LEU A 4 -7.35 4.16 10.09
CA LEU A 4 -7.29 3.72 8.69
C LEU A 4 -8.44 2.72 8.44
N SER A 5 -9.60 3.27 8.12
CA SER A 5 -10.87 2.53 8.08
C SER A 5 -10.89 1.49 6.96
N LYS A 6 -10.37 1.86 5.78
CA LYS A 6 -10.29 1.01 4.58
C LYS A 6 -9.18 0.00 4.68
N VAL A 7 -8.05 0.35 5.29
CA VAL A 7 -6.98 -0.61 5.58
C VAL A 7 -7.46 -1.70 6.54
N ARG A 8 -8.24 -1.33 7.57
CA ARG A 8 -8.80 -2.30 8.52
C ARG A 8 -9.86 -3.19 7.88
N GLU A 9 -10.73 -2.62 7.06
CA GLU A 9 -11.74 -3.36 6.27
C GLU A 9 -11.03 -4.40 5.38
N PHE A 10 -10.00 -3.98 4.65
CA PHE A 10 -9.18 -4.87 3.83
C PHE A 10 -8.51 -6.00 4.65
N ALA A 11 -7.96 -5.69 5.83
CA ALA A 11 -7.34 -6.69 6.70
C ALA A 11 -8.34 -7.78 7.14
N GLY A 12 -9.61 -7.43 7.34
CA GLY A 12 -10.67 -8.38 7.67
C GLY A 12 -11.11 -9.22 6.48
N GLU A 13 -11.38 -8.58 5.34
CA GLU A 13 -11.92 -9.22 4.14
C GLU A 13 -10.91 -10.13 3.44
N ALA A 14 -9.65 -9.71 3.38
CA ALA A 14 -8.59 -10.38 2.64
C ALA A 14 -7.61 -11.13 3.57
N SER A 15 -7.97 -11.45 4.81
CA SER A 15 -7.05 -11.98 5.84
C SER A 15 -6.14 -13.14 5.40
N ASN A 16 -6.60 -14.03 4.51
CA ASN A 16 -5.83 -15.17 4.00
C ASN A 16 -5.39 -15.04 2.53
N ALA A 17 -5.51 -13.85 1.93
CA ALA A 17 -5.12 -13.61 0.55
C ALA A 17 -3.60 -13.54 0.39
N LEU A 18 -3.12 -14.08 -0.72
CA LEU A 18 -1.74 -13.97 -1.16
C LEU A 18 -1.66 -13.17 -2.46
N PHE A 19 -0.66 -12.31 -2.56
CA PHE A 19 -0.47 -11.38 -3.66
C PHE A 19 0.91 -11.57 -4.27
N ASN A 20 1.01 -11.46 -5.59
CA ASN A 20 2.30 -11.21 -6.24
C ASN A 20 2.71 -9.73 -6.01
N LYS A 21 3.95 -9.36 -6.36
CA LYS A 21 4.48 -8.03 -6.05
C LYS A 21 3.65 -6.92 -6.70
N GLN A 22 3.30 -7.09 -7.98
CA GLN A 22 2.52 -6.11 -8.73
C GLN A 22 1.13 -5.92 -8.10
N GLN A 23 0.46 -7.01 -7.70
CA GLN A 23 -0.82 -6.96 -7.01
C GLN A 23 -0.69 -6.28 -5.65
N ALA A 24 0.31 -6.66 -4.85
CA ALA A 24 0.52 -6.09 -3.52
C ALA A 24 0.71 -4.56 -3.60
N VAL A 25 1.55 -4.08 -4.51
CA VAL A 25 1.75 -2.65 -4.73
C VAL A 25 0.47 -1.95 -5.17
N THR A 26 -0.23 -2.53 -6.15
CA THR A 26 -1.48 -1.95 -6.68
C THR A 26 -2.50 -1.82 -5.55
N VAL A 27 -2.61 -2.82 -4.69
CA VAL A 27 -3.50 -2.79 -3.52
C VAL A 27 -3.04 -1.74 -2.51
N THR A 28 -1.74 -1.67 -2.17
CA THR A 28 -1.19 -0.65 -1.27
C THR A 28 -1.50 0.77 -1.74
N LEU A 29 -1.24 1.09 -3.01
CA LEU A 29 -1.51 2.41 -3.59
C LEU A 29 -3.01 2.72 -3.57
N ARG A 30 -3.85 1.76 -3.95
CA ARG A 30 -5.29 1.92 -3.95
C ARG A 30 -5.86 2.13 -2.55
N LEU A 31 -5.34 1.43 -1.54
CA LEU A 31 -5.71 1.64 -0.14
C LEU A 31 -5.32 3.04 0.32
N LEU A 32 -4.12 3.51 0.00
CA LEU A 32 -3.69 4.88 0.31
C LEU A 32 -4.58 5.93 -0.36
N GLU A 33 -4.98 5.74 -1.62
CA GLU A 33 -5.91 6.61 -2.33
C GLU A 33 -7.31 6.61 -1.72
N MET A 34 -7.84 5.43 -1.36
CA MET A 34 -9.12 5.30 -0.68
C MET A 34 -9.11 6.04 0.66
N GLU A 35 -8.04 5.84 1.44
CA GLU A 35 -7.82 6.56 2.69
C GLU A 35 -7.68 8.06 2.43
N ALA A 36 -7.05 8.51 1.35
CA ALA A 36 -6.89 9.92 1.00
C ALA A 36 -8.19 10.61 0.60
N ASN A 37 -9.09 9.87 -0.04
CA ASN A 37 -10.36 10.35 -0.54
C ASN A 37 -11.52 10.20 0.47
N ASP A 38 -11.24 9.69 1.68
CA ASP A 38 -12.26 9.61 2.74
C ASP A 38 -12.74 11.04 3.11
N PRO A 39 -14.05 11.33 3.01
CA PRO A 39 -14.61 12.65 3.32
C PRO A 39 -14.46 13.03 4.81
N ASN A 40 -14.15 12.07 5.69
CA ASN A 40 -13.92 12.32 7.11
C ASN A 40 -12.49 12.79 7.42
N ASN A 41 -11.59 12.84 6.44
CA ASN A 41 -10.23 13.31 6.67
C ASN A 41 -10.18 14.80 6.98
N THR A 42 -9.35 15.15 7.96
CA THR A 42 -8.95 16.54 8.17
C THR A 42 -8.03 17.02 7.03
N PRO A 43 -7.94 18.35 6.79
CA PRO A 43 -7.02 18.90 5.80
C PRO A 43 -5.55 18.51 6.01
N GLU A 44 -5.13 18.31 7.25
CA GLU A 44 -3.78 17.85 7.59
C GLU A 44 -3.56 16.38 7.21
N GLU A 45 -4.53 15.50 7.52
CA GLU A 45 -4.47 14.09 7.16
C GLU A 45 -4.45 13.88 5.65
N SER A 46 -5.28 14.63 4.92
CA SER A 46 -5.26 14.60 3.44
C SER A 46 -3.91 15.01 2.86
N ARG A 47 -3.18 15.95 3.49
CA ARG A 47 -1.83 16.34 3.04
C ARG A 47 -0.82 15.23 3.29
N ILE A 48 -0.83 14.61 4.47
CA ILE A 48 0.08 13.50 4.82
C ILE A 48 -0.16 12.33 3.86
N LEU A 49 -1.42 12.01 3.56
CA LEU A 49 -1.79 10.93 2.62
C LEU A 49 -1.34 11.20 1.19
N LYS A 50 -1.55 12.42 0.68
CA LYS A 50 -1.08 12.78 -0.66
C LYS A 50 0.44 12.70 -0.75
N THR A 51 1.13 13.09 0.32
CA THR A 51 2.60 12.96 0.44
C THR A 51 3.02 11.49 0.48
N ALA A 52 2.29 10.66 1.22
CA ALA A 52 2.49 9.22 1.30
C ALA A 52 2.34 8.54 -0.06
N ILE A 53 1.27 8.86 -0.82
CA ILE A 53 1.03 8.33 -2.18
C ILE A 53 2.21 8.67 -3.09
N SER A 54 2.60 9.95 -3.15
CA SER A 54 3.70 10.39 -4.01
C SER A 54 5.04 9.71 -3.65
N LYS A 55 5.33 9.54 -2.35
CA LYS A 55 6.52 8.82 -1.88
C LYS A 55 6.45 7.31 -2.21
N ALA A 56 5.26 6.71 -2.12
CA ALA A 56 5.05 5.30 -2.43
C ALA A 56 5.26 5.00 -3.92
N GLU A 57 4.70 5.81 -4.80
CA GLU A 57 4.91 5.71 -6.26
C GLU A 57 6.40 5.82 -6.62
N PHE A 58 7.10 6.77 -6.01
CA PHE A 58 8.54 6.95 -6.25
C PHE A 58 9.37 5.75 -5.76
N ARG A 59 9.14 5.27 -4.53
CA ARG A 59 9.83 4.07 -4.01
C ARG A 59 9.54 2.83 -4.84
N TYR A 60 8.32 2.69 -5.34
CA TYR A 60 7.96 1.57 -6.22
C TYR A 60 8.78 1.58 -7.52
N LEU A 61 8.91 2.75 -8.17
CA LEU A 61 9.72 2.88 -9.39
C LEU A 61 11.20 2.53 -9.15
N ASP A 62 11.71 2.78 -7.93
CA ASP A 62 13.09 2.49 -7.57
C ASP A 62 13.31 1.00 -7.20
N LEU A 63 12.42 0.42 -6.39
CA LEU A 63 12.52 -0.96 -5.86
C LEU A 63 12.07 -2.07 -6.82
N THR A 64 11.44 -1.73 -7.95
CA THR A 64 11.03 -2.72 -8.97
C THR A 64 12.13 -3.08 -9.96
N ARG A 65 13.31 -2.48 -9.87
CA ARG A 65 14.39 -2.64 -10.85
C ARG A 65 15.30 -3.84 -10.60
N THR A 66 14.81 -4.92 -10.00
CA THR A 66 15.59 -6.16 -9.90
C THR A 66 15.10 -7.19 -10.91
N ASP A 67 16.04 -7.83 -11.62
CA ASP A 67 15.73 -8.85 -12.63
C ASP A 67 15.00 -10.05 -12.01
N THR A 68 15.32 -10.39 -10.76
CA THR A 68 14.68 -11.46 -9.99
C THR A 68 13.21 -11.18 -9.70
N ASP A 69 12.85 -9.96 -9.32
CA ASP A 69 11.45 -9.63 -9.04
C ASP A 69 10.63 -9.60 -10.33
N THR A 70 11.21 -9.08 -11.42
CA THR A 70 10.58 -9.09 -12.74
C THR A 70 10.29 -10.52 -13.20
N LEU A 71 11.24 -11.44 -12.99
CA LEU A 71 11.06 -12.86 -13.28
C LEU A 71 9.94 -13.48 -12.43
N LEU A 72 9.97 -13.28 -11.11
CA LEU A 72 8.97 -13.85 -10.20
C LEU A 72 7.56 -13.31 -10.45
N ASP A 73 7.45 -12.04 -10.85
CA ASP A 73 6.18 -11.43 -11.24
C ASP A 73 5.69 -11.98 -12.59
N SER A 74 6.58 -12.21 -13.56
CA SER A 74 6.22 -12.86 -14.84
C SER A 74 5.69 -14.29 -14.64
N LEU A 75 6.14 -14.95 -13.58
CA LEU A 75 5.69 -16.28 -13.18
C LEU A 75 4.46 -16.24 -12.27
N GLY A 76 3.98 -15.05 -11.89
CA GLY A 76 2.80 -14.87 -11.04
C GLY A 76 2.98 -15.37 -9.61
N VAL A 77 4.21 -15.45 -9.10
CA VAL A 77 4.50 -16.03 -7.80
C VAL A 77 3.98 -15.13 -6.68
N ALA A 78 2.99 -15.63 -5.93
CA ALA A 78 2.43 -14.94 -4.77
C ALA A 78 3.37 -15.07 -3.57
N ARG A 79 3.76 -13.93 -2.99
CA ARG A 79 4.80 -13.83 -1.96
C ARG A 79 4.43 -12.89 -0.81
N PHE A 80 3.42 -12.06 -1.00
CA PHE A 80 3.01 -11.04 -0.06
C PHE A 80 1.65 -11.40 0.53
N THR A 81 1.52 -11.19 1.82
CA THR A 81 0.29 -11.37 2.58
C THR A 81 -0.46 -10.05 2.73
N THR A 82 -1.72 -10.13 3.11
CA THR A 82 -2.50 -8.97 3.55
C THR A 82 -1.82 -8.18 4.66
N GLN A 83 -1.16 -8.85 5.61
CA GLN A 83 -0.44 -8.18 6.68
C GLN A 83 0.76 -7.39 6.15
N ASP A 84 1.49 -7.92 5.16
CA ASP A 84 2.60 -7.19 4.53
C ASP A 84 2.13 -5.90 3.86
N ILE A 85 0.95 -5.94 3.21
CA ILE A 85 0.34 -4.76 2.59
C ILE A 85 -0.08 -3.73 3.64
N VAL A 86 -0.72 -4.18 4.73
CA VAL A 86 -1.14 -3.29 5.82
C VAL A 86 0.07 -2.61 6.45
N SER A 87 1.10 -3.38 6.80
CA SER A 87 2.34 -2.84 7.36
C SER A 87 3.04 -1.87 6.40
N ALA A 88 3.05 -2.16 5.10
CA ALA A 88 3.58 -1.23 4.11
C ALA A 88 2.81 0.10 4.06
N VAL A 89 1.48 0.08 4.14
CA VAL A 89 0.67 1.30 4.20
C VAL A 89 1.00 2.13 5.44
N GLU A 90 1.09 1.50 6.61
CA GLU A 90 1.44 2.16 7.87
C GLU A 90 2.83 2.79 7.81
N ASP A 91 3.82 2.05 7.32
CA ASP A 91 5.21 2.52 7.17
C ASP A 91 5.31 3.71 6.22
N ILE A 92 4.60 3.69 5.10
CA ILE A 92 4.62 4.79 4.13
C ILE A 92 4.01 6.04 4.77
N ILE A 93 2.88 5.92 5.47
CA ILE A 93 2.24 7.05 6.15
C ILE A 93 3.14 7.60 7.26
N PHE A 94 3.75 6.73 8.07
CA PHE A 94 4.67 7.13 9.14
C PHE A 94 5.89 7.88 8.58
N ASN A 95 6.49 7.39 7.50
CA ASN A 95 7.59 8.07 6.81
C ASN A 95 7.19 9.35 6.06
N ALA A 96 5.89 9.63 5.93
CA ALA A 96 5.36 10.82 5.28
C ALA A 96 5.02 11.97 6.24
N GLN A 97 4.97 11.70 7.55
CA GLN A 97 4.86 12.69 8.62
C GLN A 97 6.17 13.49 8.77
#